data_AF-A0A8H7DPB4-F1
#
_entry.id   AF-A0A8H7DPB4-F1
#
_cell.length_a   1.000
_cell.length_b   1.000
_cell.length_c   1.000
_cell.angle_alpha   90.00
_cell.angle_beta   90.00
_cell.angle_gamma   90.00
#
_symmetry.space_group_name_H-M   'P 1'
#
loop_
_entity.id
_entity.type
_entity.pdbx_description
1 polymer ?
#
loop_
_entity_poly.entity_id
_entity_poly.type
_entity_poly.pdbx_seq_one_letter_code
_entity_poly.pdbx_strand_id
1 'polypeptide(L)'
;MKLTELLAAVVALSAAGVSAHYRFDALIVGSTTTAPYQYVRQNTNYNSPITDVTSLDFRCNAGGLASAAATQTVTAAAGSTVGWALDQAIFHPGPINVYMAKAPGNAASFDGSGSVWFKVYEIRPVTNGGTSITWPADNISSFTFQLPSSLPSGQYLVRVEHIALHSASTFGGAQFYISCGQINVTGGGSGNPGPLVAIPGVYTGREPGIMLNIYYPIPATYTQPGPAVWRG
;
A
#
# COMPACT_ATOMS: atom_id res chain seq x y z
N MET A 1 -66.51 4.30 -25.09
CA MET A 1 -65.75 3.77 -23.93
C MET A 1 -64.27 4.03 -24.22
N LYS A 2 -63.69 5.12 -23.70
CA LYS A 2 -62.30 5.52 -23.97
C LYS A 2 -61.44 5.23 -22.74
N LEU A 3 -60.41 4.43 -22.95
CA LEU A 3 -59.33 4.08 -22.02
C LEU A 3 -58.52 5.32 -21.63
N THR A 4 -58.14 5.41 -20.36
CA THR A 4 -56.97 6.18 -19.92
C THR A 4 -56.25 5.35 -18.86
N GLU A 5 -55.16 4.72 -19.27
CA GLU A 5 -54.22 4.04 -18.38
C GLU A 5 -53.22 5.08 -17.83
N LEU A 6 -53.12 5.18 -16.52
CA LEU A 6 -52.08 5.95 -15.84
C LEU A 6 -50.81 5.08 -15.75
N LEU A 7 -49.76 5.42 -16.50
CA LEU A 7 -48.42 4.88 -16.25
C LEU A 7 -47.79 5.63 -15.08
N ALA A 8 -47.56 4.93 -13.97
CA ALA A 8 -46.70 5.42 -12.88
C ALA A 8 -45.23 5.10 -13.22
N ALA A 9 -44.42 6.13 -13.45
CA ALA A 9 -42.99 5.98 -13.62
C ALA A 9 -42.30 5.80 -12.26
N VAL A 10 -41.78 4.60 -12.00
CA VAL A 10 -40.93 4.33 -10.83
C VAL A 10 -39.51 4.78 -11.17
N VAL A 11 -39.06 5.89 -10.58
CA VAL A 11 -37.66 6.32 -10.65
C VAL A 11 -36.88 5.52 -9.60
N ALA A 12 -36.09 4.54 -10.04
CA ALA A 12 -35.14 3.85 -9.18
C ALA A 12 -33.95 4.78 -8.89
N LEU A 13 -33.90 5.32 -7.68
CA LEU A 13 -32.73 6.05 -7.18
C LEU A 13 -31.65 5.01 -6.83
N SER A 14 -30.67 4.83 -7.71
CA SER A 14 -29.46 4.06 -7.38
C SER A 14 -28.63 4.87 -6.39
N ALA A 15 -28.60 4.43 -5.14
CA ALA A 15 -27.64 4.94 -4.16
C ALA A 15 -26.23 4.55 -4.63
N ALA A 16 -25.48 5.50 -5.18
CA ALA A 16 -24.05 5.33 -5.37
C ALA A 16 -23.43 5.20 -3.98
N GLY A 17 -23.06 3.97 -3.59
CA GLY A 17 -22.31 3.73 -2.38
C GLY A 17 -20.96 4.43 -2.49
N VAL A 18 -20.82 5.59 -1.86
CA VAL A 18 -19.51 6.24 -1.72
C VAL A 18 -18.68 5.35 -0.81
N SER A 19 -17.76 4.60 -1.40
CA SER A 19 -16.85 3.74 -0.66
C SER A 19 -15.81 4.62 0.04
N ALA A 20 -15.92 4.72 1.37
CA ALA A 20 -15.03 5.54 2.20
C ALA A 20 -13.61 4.97 2.38
N HIS A 21 -13.22 3.91 1.66
CA HIS A 21 -11.92 3.26 1.79
C HIS A 21 -11.45 2.58 0.48
N TYR A 22 -10.15 2.50 0.22
CA TYR A 22 -9.55 1.98 -1.03
C TYR A 22 -8.63 0.78 -0.78
N ARG A 23 -8.31 0.03 -1.83
CA ARG A 23 -7.42 -1.14 -1.81
C ARG A 23 -6.41 -1.05 -2.95
N PHE A 24 -5.18 -1.44 -2.66
CA PHE A 24 -4.17 -1.69 -3.67
C PHE A 24 -4.34 -3.12 -4.18
N ASP A 25 -5.09 -3.32 -5.25
CA ASP A 25 -5.48 -4.65 -5.71
C ASP A 25 -4.74 -5.11 -6.98
N ALA A 26 -4.02 -4.23 -7.67
CA ALA A 26 -3.27 -4.57 -8.87
C ALA A 26 -1.85 -4.01 -8.86
N LEU A 27 -0.94 -4.72 -9.54
CA LEU A 27 0.40 -4.23 -9.84
C LEU A 27 0.43 -3.54 -11.20
N ILE A 28 1.38 -2.64 -11.36
CA ILE A 28 1.79 -2.09 -12.66
C ILE A 28 3.17 -2.64 -12.98
N VAL A 29 3.38 -3.15 -14.19
CA VAL A 29 4.69 -3.59 -14.69
C VAL A 29 4.91 -2.98 -16.07
N GLY A 30 5.93 -2.12 -16.17
CA GLY A 30 6.08 -1.23 -17.33
C GLY A 30 4.86 -0.31 -17.46
N SER A 31 4.17 -0.38 -18.59
CA SER A 31 2.93 0.36 -18.85
C SER A 31 1.65 -0.45 -18.62
N THR A 32 1.76 -1.69 -18.13
CA THR A 32 0.63 -2.61 -18.03
C THR A 32 0.14 -2.71 -16.59
N THR A 33 -1.14 -2.38 -16.36
CA THR A 33 -1.84 -2.70 -15.11
C THR A 33 -2.37 -4.12 -15.17
N THR A 34 -2.07 -4.92 -14.15
CA THR A 34 -2.48 -6.33 -14.07
C THR A 34 -3.95 -6.46 -13.63
N ALA A 35 -4.55 -7.64 -13.78
CA ALA A 35 -5.89 -7.85 -13.23
C ALA A 35 -5.86 -7.78 -11.69
N PRO A 36 -6.94 -7.28 -11.05
CA PRO A 36 -7.06 -7.28 -9.59
C PRO A 36 -6.78 -8.65 -8.99
N TYR A 37 -5.95 -8.67 -7.95
CA TYR A 37 -5.55 -9.84 -7.17
C TYR A 37 -4.85 -10.96 -7.97
N GLN A 38 -4.48 -10.73 -9.23
CA GLN A 38 -3.72 -11.72 -10.02
C GLN A 38 -2.33 -11.96 -9.41
N TYR A 39 -1.64 -10.87 -9.08
CA TYR A 39 -0.28 -10.88 -8.51
C TYR A 39 -0.23 -10.23 -7.13
N VAL A 40 -1.38 -9.89 -6.56
CA VAL A 40 -1.54 -9.28 -5.23
C VAL A 40 -2.30 -10.26 -4.35
N ARG A 41 -1.79 -10.50 -3.15
CA ARG A 41 -2.41 -11.36 -2.15
C ARG A 41 -3.76 -10.78 -1.75
N GLN A 42 -4.82 -11.52 -2.02
CA GLN A 42 -6.18 -11.10 -1.72
C GLN A 42 -6.42 -11.06 -0.21
N ASN A 43 -6.93 -9.94 0.25
CA ASN A 43 -7.28 -9.68 1.64
C ASN A 43 -8.76 -10.00 1.91
N THR A 44 -9.13 -10.28 3.17
CA THR A 44 -10.48 -10.70 3.57
C THR A 44 -11.28 -9.62 4.29
N ASN A 45 -10.62 -8.55 4.75
CA ASN A 45 -11.24 -7.40 5.41
C ASN A 45 -11.78 -6.34 4.43
N TYR A 46 -11.95 -6.70 3.16
CA TYR A 46 -12.40 -5.81 2.09
C TYR A 46 -11.56 -4.53 2.03
N ASN A 47 -12.12 -3.35 2.26
CA ASN A 47 -11.38 -2.09 2.25
C ASN A 47 -11.09 -1.54 3.66
N SER A 48 -11.39 -2.29 4.73
CA SER A 48 -11.08 -1.85 6.09
C SER A 48 -9.57 -1.76 6.33
N PRO A 49 -9.09 -0.75 7.07
CA PRO A 49 -7.67 -0.61 7.38
C PRO A 49 -7.25 -1.56 8.49
N ILE A 50 -5.94 -1.81 8.58
CA ILE A 50 -5.32 -2.35 9.80
C ILE A 50 -4.94 -1.16 10.69
N THR A 51 -5.21 -1.23 11.99
CA THR A 51 -4.82 -0.18 12.97
C THR A 51 -3.82 -0.69 14.02
N ASP A 52 -3.81 -2.01 14.27
CA ASP A 52 -2.86 -2.66 15.17
C ASP A 52 -1.55 -2.99 14.44
N VAL A 53 -0.50 -2.20 14.71
CA VAL A 53 0.85 -2.38 14.14
C VAL A 53 1.58 -3.63 14.64
N THR A 54 1.06 -4.29 15.68
CA THR A 54 1.63 -5.53 16.25
C THR A 54 1.01 -6.79 15.68
N SER A 55 -0.15 -6.67 15.00
CA SER A 55 -0.83 -7.79 14.37
C SER A 55 0.00 -8.42 13.25
N LEU A 56 -0.13 -9.73 13.06
CA LEU A 56 0.44 -10.41 11.88
C LEU A 56 -0.18 -9.92 10.57
N ASP A 57 -1.44 -9.47 10.61
CA ASP A 57 -2.12 -8.87 9.47
C ASP A 57 -1.46 -7.56 9.03
N PHE A 58 -0.68 -6.90 9.90
CA PHE A 58 0.09 -5.71 9.55
C PHE A 58 1.15 -5.96 8.45
N ARG A 59 1.52 -7.22 8.22
CA ARG A 59 2.50 -7.60 7.19
C ARG A 59 1.91 -7.53 5.79
N CYS A 60 0.82 -8.24 5.53
CA CYS A 60 0.25 -8.36 4.18
C CYS A 60 -1.28 -8.22 4.14
N ASN A 61 -1.86 -7.52 5.13
CA ASN A 61 -3.29 -7.37 5.36
C ASN A 61 -3.98 -8.66 5.82
N ALA A 62 -5.19 -8.53 6.39
CA ALA A 62 -5.98 -9.65 6.87
C ALA A 62 -6.27 -10.64 5.74
N GLY A 63 -5.98 -11.92 5.97
CA GLY A 63 -6.14 -12.98 4.98
C GLY A 63 -5.08 -13.02 3.87
N GLY A 64 -4.22 -12.00 3.76
CA GLY A 64 -3.18 -11.95 2.72
C GLY A 64 -2.17 -13.09 2.82
N LEU A 65 -1.83 -13.55 4.03
CA LEU A 65 -0.96 -14.72 4.19
C LEU A 65 -1.63 -16.01 3.70
N ALA A 66 -2.95 -16.15 3.87
CA ALA A 66 -3.68 -17.34 3.47
C ALA A 66 -3.85 -17.43 1.94
N SER A 67 -3.92 -16.30 1.23
CA SER A 67 -4.04 -16.26 -0.24
C SER A 67 -2.70 -16.37 -0.98
N ALA A 68 -1.58 -16.46 -0.27
CA ALA A 68 -0.23 -16.51 -0.84
C ALA A 68 -0.05 -17.60 -1.90
N ALA A 69 -0.45 -18.83 -1.60
CA ALA A 69 -0.27 -19.98 -2.50
C ALA A 69 -1.11 -19.89 -3.79
N ALA A 70 -2.22 -19.15 -3.76
CA ALA A 70 -3.09 -18.93 -4.92
C ALA A 70 -2.70 -17.69 -5.74
N THR A 71 -1.83 -16.83 -5.20
CA THR A 71 -1.38 -15.61 -5.86
C THR A 71 -0.27 -15.94 -6.85
N GLN A 72 -0.36 -15.42 -8.08
CA GLN A 72 0.69 -15.64 -9.09
C GLN A 72 1.89 -14.73 -8.83
N THR A 73 3.01 -14.97 -9.53
CA THR A 73 4.21 -14.12 -9.46
C THR A 73 4.46 -13.48 -10.83
N VAL A 74 4.50 -12.15 -10.90
CA VAL A 74 4.80 -11.42 -12.15
C VAL A 74 6.30 -11.21 -12.31
N THR A 75 6.83 -11.27 -13.54
CA THR A 75 8.25 -11.00 -13.78
C THR A 75 8.48 -9.52 -14.12
N ALA A 76 9.51 -8.92 -13.54
CA ALA A 76 9.98 -7.57 -13.85
C ALA A 76 11.51 -7.54 -13.83
N ALA A 77 12.13 -6.82 -14.76
CA ALA A 77 13.59 -6.65 -14.75
C ALA A 77 14.00 -5.67 -13.64
N ALA A 78 15.14 -5.87 -12.99
CA ALA A 78 15.75 -4.83 -12.16
C ALA A 78 15.96 -3.56 -13.01
N GLY A 79 15.76 -2.38 -12.42
CA GLY A 79 15.77 -1.12 -13.16
C GLY A 79 14.49 -0.81 -13.95
N SER A 80 13.54 -1.73 -14.07
CA SER A 80 12.26 -1.47 -14.75
C SER A 80 11.26 -0.74 -13.85
N THR A 81 10.26 -0.14 -14.49
CA THR A 81 9.13 0.50 -13.82
C THR A 81 8.17 -0.55 -13.28
N VAL A 82 7.85 -0.45 -11.99
CA VAL A 82 6.75 -1.18 -11.36
C VAL A 82 5.86 -0.22 -10.57
N GLY A 83 4.70 -0.66 -10.13
CA GLY A 83 3.81 0.21 -9.37
C GLY A 83 2.60 -0.51 -8.83
N TRP A 84 1.68 0.30 -8.33
CA TRP A 84 0.41 -0.13 -7.78
C TRP A 84 -0.73 0.63 -8.42
N ALA A 85 -1.81 -0.08 -8.71
CA ALA A 85 -3.11 0.48 -9.04
C ALA A 85 -4.10 0.15 -7.93
N LEU A 86 -5.10 1.03 -7.76
CA LEU A 86 -6.10 0.93 -6.73
C LEU A 86 -7.50 0.76 -7.33
N ASP A 87 -8.40 0.18 -6.55
CA ASP A 87 -9.82 0.04 -6.92
C ASP A 87 -10.56 1.38 -6.99
N GLN A 88 -10.06 2.39 -6.28
CA GLN A 88 -10.44 3.79 -6.40
C GLN A 88 -9.33 4.71 -5.86
N ALA A 89 -9.46 6.02 -6.09
CA ALA A 89 -8.47 7.00 -5.66
C ALA A 89 -8.33 7.07 -4.13
N ILE A 90 -7.13 7.38 -3.67
CA ILE A 90 -6.87 7.74 -2.27
C ILE A 90 -7.55 9.09 -1.98
N PHE A 91 -8.17 9.23 -0.81
CA PHE A 91 -8.75 10.51 -0.34
C PHE A 91 -8.55 10.76 1.15
N HIS A 92 -7.77 9.90 1.83
CA HIS A 92 -7.32 10.20 3.17
C HIS A 92 -5.93 10.80 3.12
N PRO A 93 -5.64 11.83 3.95
CA PRO A 93 -4.32 12.41 4.05
C PRO A 93 -3.34 11.41 4.64
N GLY A 94 -2.24 11.14 3.94
CA GLY A 94 -1.25 10.18 4.38
C GLY A 94 -0.05 10.04 3.46
N PRO A 95 1.08 9.52 3.96
CA PRO A 95 2.19 9.10 3.10
C PRO A 95 1.97 7.70 2.53
N ILE A 96 2.82 7.34 1.56
CA ILE A 96 2.98 5.97 1.07
C ILE A 96 4.40 5.48 1.41
N ASN A 97 4.52 4.21 1.82
CA ASN A 97 5.78 3.47 1.81
C ASN A 97 5.63 2.20 0.97
N VAL A 98 6.70 1.83 0.26
CA VAL A 98 6.82 0.54 -0.40
C VAL A 98 8.05 -0.18 0.11
N TYR A 99 7.86 -1.43 0.52
CA TYR A 99 8.88 -2.33 1.01
C TYR A 99 9.05 -3.52 0.08
N MET A 100 10.24 -4.10 0.05
CA MET A 100 10.49 -5.38 -0.59
C MET A 100 11.13 -6.34 0.41
N ALA A 101 10.84 -7.63 0.25
CA ALA A 101 11.49 -8.71 0.99
C ALA A 101 11.82 -9.85 0.04
N LYS A 102 13.10 -10.22 -0.03
CA LYS A 102 13.57 -11.33 -0.88
C LYS A 102 13.06 -12.65 -0.30
N ALA A 103 12.34 -13.43 -1.11
CA ALA A 103 11.97 -14.78 -0.72
C ALA A 103 13.22 -15.69 -0.72
N PRO A 104 13.40 -16.56 0.29
CA PRO A 104 14.46 -17.57 0.28
C PRO A 104 14.26 -18.62 -0.83
N GLY A 105 13.04 -18.71 -1.36
CA GLY A 105 12.68 -19.54 -2.51
C GLY A 105 11.50 -18.92 -3.25
N ASN A 106 10.34 -19.59 -3.25
CA ASN A 106 9.14 -19.07 -3.90
C ASN A 106 8.41 -18.03 -3.04
N ALA A 107 7.95 -16.94 -3.66
CA ALA A 107 7.13 -15.93 -2.99
C ALA A 107 5.79 -16.51 -2.53
N ALA A 108 5.22 -17.47 -3.26
CA ALA A 108 3.94 -18.12 -2.93
C ALA A 108 3.96 -18.92 -1.61
N SER A 109 5.15 -19.33 -1.13
CA SER A 109 5.33 -20.03 0.16
C SER A 109 6.03 -19.17 1.22
N PHE A 110 6.41 -17.94 0.88
CA PHE A 110 7.12 -17.06 1.79
C PHE A 110 6.14 -16.18 2.57
N ASP A 111 6.15 -16.27 3.89
CA ASP A 111 5.25 -15.47 4.72
C ASP A 111 5.77 -14.05 4.98
N GLY A 112 7.07 -13.78 4.74
CA GLY A 112 7.70 -12.49 4.99
C GLY A 112 8.08 -12.25 6.45
N SER A 113 8.19 -13.29 7.28
CA SER A 113 8.63 -13.18 8.67
C SER A 113 10.13 -12.86 8.82
N GLY A 114 10.50 -12.30 9.98
CA GLY A 114 11.87 -11.91 10.31
C GLY A 114 12.27 -10.53 9.77
N SER A 115 13.53 -10.14 10.03
CA SER A 115 14.10 -8.87 9.57
C SER A 115 14.55 -8.96 8.11
N VAL A 116 13.58 -8.95 7.20
CA VAL A 116 13.77 -9.21 5.76
C VAL A 116 13.28 -8.07 4.87
N TRP A 117 12.58 -7.09 5.43
CA TRP A 117 11.97 -6.00 4.67
C TRP A 117 12.92 -4.82 4.61
N PHE A 118 13.05 -4.22 3.43
CA PHE A 118 13.73 -2.94 3.21
C PHE A 118 12.81 -2.02 2.42
N LYS A 119 12.84 -0.71 2.72
CA LYS A 119 12.05 0.27 2.00
C LYS A 119 12.70 0.57 0.66
N VAL A 120 11.93 0.60 -0.42
CA VAL A 120 12.40 0.87 -1.79
C VAL A 120 11.81 2.14 -2.41
N TYR A 121 10.67 2.59 -1.88
CA TYR A 121 10.01 3.78 -2.37
C TYR A 121 9.12 4.39 -1.29
N GLU A 122 8.86 5.68 -1.41
CA GLU A 122 7.94 6.40 -0.53
C GLU A 122 7.40 7.64 -1.24
N ILE A 123 6.17 8.02 -0.90
CA ILE A 123 5.59 9.33 -1.23
C ILE A 123 5.47 10.09 0.08
N ARG A 124 6.29 11.14 0.22
CA ARG A 124 6.37 11.94 1.43
C ARG A 124 5.37 13.10 1.42
N PRO A 125 4.81 13.48 2.58
CA PRO A 125 4.09 14.73 2.71
C PRO A 125 5.04 15.92 2.54
N VAL A 126 4.51 17.06 2.07
CA VAL A 126 5.26 18.30 1.96
C VAL A 126 4.79 19.24 3.06
N THR A 127 5.71 19.70 3.91
CA THR A 127 5.43 20.63 5.00
C THR A 127 6.02 21.99 4.70
N ASN A 128 5.35 23.05 5.14
CA ASN A 128 5.79 24.44 4.97
C ASN A 128 5.92 25.13 6.34
N GLY A 129 6.79 24.61 7.21
CA GLY A 129 7.11 25.25 8.49
C GLY A 129 5.91 25.48 9.43
N GLY A 130 4.84 24.70 9.28
CA GLY A 130 3.64 24.77 10.11
C GLY A 130 2.55 25.66 9.52
N THR A 131 2.77 26.23 8.33
CA THR A 131 1.74 26.94 7.56
C THR A 131 0.82 25.99 6.81
N SER A 132 1.37 24.91 6.24
CA SER A 132 0.60 23.92 5.50
C SER A 132 1.29 22.55 5.51
N ILE A 133 0.49 21.50 5.36
CA ILE A 133 0.91 20.16 4.99
C ILE A 133 0.11 19.70 3.78
N THR A 134 0.78 19.24 2.72
CA THR A 134 0.13 18.66 1.54
C THR A 134 0.53 17.20 1.39
N TRP A 135 -0.37 16.44 0.76
CA TRP A 135 -0.27 14.98 0.64
C TRP A 135 -0.20 14.63 -0.84
N PRO A 136 0.99 14.40 -1.41
CA PRO A 136 1.10 14.08 -2.85
C PRO A 136 0.43 12.76 -3.24
N ALA A 137 0.09 11.92 -2.26
CA ALA A 137 -0.69 10.70 -2.46
C ALA A 137 -2.21 10.95 -2.53
N ASP A 138 -2.68 12.16 -2.25
CA ASP A 138 -4.11 12.47 -2.29
C ASP A 138 -4.63 12.47 -3.73
N ASN A 139 -5.81 11.90 -3.92
CA ASN A 139 -6.53 11.77 -5.19
C ASN A 139 -5.78 11.00 -6.31
N ILE A 140 -4.77 10.18 -5.98
CA ILE A 140 -4.14 9.28 -6.95
C ILE A 140 -4.82 7.90 -6.94
N SER A 141 -5.04 7.33 -8.12
CA SER A 141 -5.57 5.96 -8.31
C SER A 141 -4.50 4.95 -8.71
N SER A 142 -3.27 5.43 -8.93
CA SER A 142 -2.09 4.59 -9.18
C SER A 142 -0.81 5.40 -8.97
N PHE A 143 0.31 4.70 -8.79
CA PHE A 143 1.64 5.28 -8.86
C PHE A 143 2.66 4.24 -9.30
N THR A 144 3.79 4.71 -9.82
CA THR A 144 4.91 3.86 -10.24
C THR A 144 6.22 4.33 -9.62
N PHE A 145 7.19 3.42 -9.58
CA PHE A 145 8.56 3.65 -9.14
C PHE A 145 9.51 2.71 -9.89
N GLN A 146 10.79 3.07 -9.92
CA GLN A 146 11.82 2.23 -10.53
C GLN A 146 12.30 1.20 -9.51
N LEU A 147 12.34 -0.08 -9.92
CA LEU A 147 13.08 -1.09 -9.17
C LEU A 147 14.58 -0.72 -9.16
N PRO A 148 15.28 -0.73 -8.01
CA PRO A 148 16.72 -0.49 -8.01
C PRO A 148 17.46 -1.49 -8.92
N SER A 149 18.33 -0.99 -9.79
CA SER A 149 19.05 -1.80 -10.77
C SER A 149 19.98 -2.84 -10.14
N SER A 150 20.49 -2.55 -8.93
CA SER A 150 21.38 -3.45 -8.18
C SER A 150 20.64 -4.52 -7.36
N LEU A 151 19.29 -4.56 -7.39
CA LEU A 151 18.51 -5.59 -6.71
C LEU A 151 19.03 -6.99 -7.07
N PRO A 152 19.27 -7.88 -6.10
CA PRO A 152 19.56 -9.27 -6.41
C PRO A 152 18.40 -9.93 -7.17
N SER A 153 18.69 -10.72 -8.21
CA SER A 153 17.66 -11.48 -8.91
C SER A 153 16.95 -12.48 -8.01
N GLY A 154 15.68 -12.78 -8.28
CA GLY A 154 14.87 -13.79 -7.61
C GLY A 154 13.49 -13.28 -7.20
N GLN A 155 12.73 -14.09 -6.46
CA GLN A 155 11.37 -13.73 -6.07
C GLN A 155 11.34 -12.84 -4.82
N TYR A 156 10.39 -11.91 -4.79
CA TYR A 156 10.19 -10.96 -3.71
C TYR A 156 8.70 -10.83 -3.38
N LEU A 157 8.41 -10.52 -2.12
CA LEU A 157 7.21 -9.80 -1.77
C LEU A 157 7.46 -8.31 -1.94
N VAL A 158 6.49 -7.60 -2.51
CA VAL A 158 6.44 -6.13 -2.55
C VAL A 158 5.26 -5.70 -1.70
N ARG A 159 5.49 -4.98 -0.62
CA ARG A 159 4.44 -4.51 0.29
C ARG A 159 4.25 -3.02 0.10
N VAL A 160 3.02 -2.60 -0.18
CA VAL A 160 2.62 -1.18 -0.12
C VAL A 160 1.88 -0.92 1.18
N GLU A 161 2.08 0.25 1.74
CA GLU A 161 1.18 0.83 2.71
C GLU A 161 0.88 2.29 2.38
N HIS A 162 -0.38 2.68 2.47
CA HIS A 162 -0.77 4.07 2.67
C HIS A 162 -1.22 4.24 4.12
N ILE A 163 -0.73 5.27 4.79
CA ILE A 163 -1.00 5.52 6.22
C ILE A 163 -1.94 6.72 6.31
N ALA A 164 -3.25 6.49 6.44
CA ALA A 164 -4.20 7.58 6.63
C ALA A 164 -4.11 8.13 8.07
N LEU A 165 -3.92 9.44 8.16
CA LEU A 165 -3.60 10.15 9.40
C LEU A 165 -4.72 11.05 9.92
N HIS A 166 -5.89 11.05 9.27
CA HIS A 166 -7.02 11.91 9.61
C HIS A 166 -7.55 11.69 11.05
N SER A 167 -7.32 10.50 11.62
CA SER A 167 -7.72 10.14 13.00
C SER A 167 -6.52 9.82 13.91
N ALA A 168 -5.29 10.18 13.51
CA ALA A 168 -4.05 9.71 14.12
C ALA A 168 -3.57 10.49 15.36
N SER A 169 -4.41 11.35 15.94
CA SER A 169 -4.03 12.13 17.13
C SER A 169 -3.90 11.28 18.41
N THR A 170 -4.40 10.04 18.37
CA THR A 170 -4.32 9.06 19.47
C THR A 170 -3.66 7.77 19.00
N PHE A 171 -3.10 7.02 19.95
CA PHE A 171 -2.55 5.69 19.70
C PHE A 171 -3.61 4.77 19.07
N GLY A 172 -3.24 4.09 17.99
CA GLY A 172 -4.17 3.23 17.23
C GLY A 172 -5.14 3.98 16.31
N GLY A 173 -5.05 5.32 16.24
CA GLY A 173 -5.91 6.13 15.37
C GLY A 173 -5.46 6.18 13.89
N ALA A 174 -4.18 5.91 13.61
CA ALA A 174 -3.68 5.79 12.25
C ALA A 174 -4.24 4.54 11.56
N GLN A 175 -4.60 4.67 10.29
CA GLN A 175 -5.21 3.61 9.49
C GLN A 175 -4.28 3.19 8.36
N PHE A 176 -3.92 1.92 8.30
CA PHE A 176 -2.97 1.39 7.33
C PHE A 176 -3.68 0.56 6.26
N TYR A 177 -3.58 1.01 5.02
CA TYR A 177 -4.10 0.33 3.83
C TYR A 177 -2.96 -0.44 3.18
N ILE A 178 -2.97 -1.76 3.33
CA ILE A 178 -1.82 -2.63 3.08
C ILE A 178 -2.16 -3.65 2.01
N SER A 179 -1.20 -3.92 1.12
CA SER A 179 -1.24 -5.06 0.21
C SER A 179 0.16 -5.62 -0.03
N CYS A 180 0.25 -6.91 -0.36
CA CYS A 180 1.49 -7.58 -0.76
C CYS A 180 1.35 -8.18 -2.16
N GLY A 181 2.21 -7.75 -3.08
CA GLY A 181 2.37 -8.32 -4.41
C GLY A 181 3.52 -9.32 -4.46
N GLN A 182 3.51 -10.20 -5.45
CA GLN A 182 4.57 -11.17 -5.70
C GLN A 182 5.25 -10.88 -7.03
N ILE A 183 6.56 -10.62 -6.99
CA ILE A 183 7.34 -10.34 -8.19
C ILE A 183 8.57 -11.27 -8.29
N ASN A 184 8.96 -11.62 -9.51
CA ASN A 184 10.23 -12.26 -9.82
C ASN A 184 11.12 -11.23 -10.50
N VAL A 185 12.16 -10.78 -9.81
CA VAL A 185 13.15 -9.83 -10.32
C VAL A 185 14.18 -10.56 -11.17
N THR A 186 14.34 -10.15 -12.42
CA THR A 186 15.35 -10.68 -13.35
C THR A 186 16.39 -9.63 -13.71
N GLY A 187 17.56 -10.06 -14.21
CA GLY A 187 18.62 -9.12 -14.65
C GLY A 187 19.17 -8.23 -13.53
N GLY A 188 19.07 -8.68 -12.28
CA GLY A 188 19.51 -7.97 -11.09
C GLY A 188 21.02 -7.96 -10.87
N GLY A 189 21.46 -7.15 -9.91
CA GLY A 189 22.86 -6.99 -9.51
C GLY A 189 23.25 -7.72 -8.22
N SER A 190 24.33 -7.28 -7.60
CA SER A 190 24.89 -7.81 -6.35
C SER A 190 24.73 -6.84 -5.18
N GLY A 191 23.69 -5.99 -5.21
CA GLY A 191 23.40 -5.04 -4.13
C GLY A 191 23.04 -5.75 -2.83
N ASN A 192 23.24 -5.07 -1.70
CA ASN A 192 22.88 -5.55 -0.37
C ASN A 192 21.76 -4.68 0.19
N PRO A 193 20.48 -5.07 0.05
CA PRO A 193 19.36 -4.27 0.53
C PRO A 193 19.38 -4.04 2.04
N GLY A 194 19.13 -2.80 2.45
CA GLY A 194 19.01 -2.45 3.86
C GLY A 194 18.80 -0.94 4.08
N PRO A 195 18.51 -0.52 5.32
CA PRO A 195 18.39 -1.34 6.54
C PRO A 195 17.23 -2.34 6.49
N LEU A 196 17.43 -3.54 7.06
CA LEU A 196 16.39 -4.57 7.14
C LEU A 196 15.58 -4.42 8.44
N VAL A 197 14.26 -4.59 8.33
CA VAL A 197 13.30 -4.53 9.44
C VAL A 197 12.32 -5.70 9.40
N ALA A 198 11.68 -5.99 10.53
CA ALA A 198 10.61 -6.97 10.64
C ALA A 198 9.24 -6.31 10.49
N ILE A 199 8.27 -7.01 9.89
CA ILE A 199 6.87 -6.57 9.84
C ILE A 199 5.97 -7.74 10.29
N PRO A 200 5.24 -7.63 11.43
CA PRO A 200 5.23 -6.52 12.39
C PRO A 200 6.58 -6.33 13.11
N GLY A 201 6.77 -5.17 13.74
CA GLY A 201 7.99 -4.79 14.47
C GLY A 201 8.69 -3.53 13.95
N VAL A 202 8.42 -3.13 12.70
CA VAL A 202 8.94 -1.88 12.11
C VAL A 202 8.38 -0.64 12.81
N TYR A 203 7.16 -0.74 13.36
CA TYR A 203 6.47 0.34 14.06
C TYR A 203 6.04 -0.08 15.46
N THR A 204 6.03 0.91 16.33
CA THR A 204 5.48 0.88 17.69
C THR A 204 4.08 1.50 17.76
N GLY A 205 3.69 2.28 16.74
CA GLY A 205 2.44 3.03 16.70
C GLY A 205 2.52 4.39 17.41
N ARG A 206 3.71 4.75 17.92
CA ARG A 206 3.98 6.00 18.66
C ARG A 206 4.95 6.91 17.92
N GLU A 207 5.37 6.53 16.72
CA GLU A 207 6.27 7.33 15.90
C GLU A 207 5.64 8.71 15.64
N PRO A 208 6.44 9.78 15.57
CA PRO A 208 5.93 11.12 15.29
C PRO A 208 5.26 11.26 13.91
N GLY A 209 5.50 10.32 12.99
CA GLY A 209 4.80 10.22 11.70
C GLY A 209 3.53 9.37 11.72
N ILE A 210 3.27 8.65 12.81
CA ILE A 210 2.12 7.73 12.97
C ILE A 210 1.14 8.23 14.02
N MET A 211 1.61 8.76 15.17
CA MET A 211 0.76 9.35 16.20
C MET A 211 0.98 10.86 16.24
N LEU A 212 0.12 11.61 15.55
CA LEU A 212 0.19 13.06 15.41
C LEU A 212 -1.17 13.66 15.07
N ASN A 213 -1.36 14.94 15.44
CA ASN A 213 -2.45 15.73 14.91
C ASN A 213 -1.98 16.47 13.65
N ILE A 214 -2.60 16.19 12.49
CA ILE A 214 -2.26 16.83 11.21
C ILE A 214 -2.98 18.17 10.99
N TYR A 215 -3.95 18.53 11.84
CA TYR A 215 -4.82 19.69 11.64
C TYR A 215 -4.39 20.91 12.44
N TYR A 216 -4.15 20.74 13.76
CA TYR A 216 -3.80 21.88 14.61
C TYR A 216 -3.01 21.49 15.87
N PRO A 217 -1.85 22.14 16.14
CA PRO A 217 -1.10 22.97 15.20
C PRO A 217 -0.67 22.14 13.98
N ILE A 218 -0.65 22.75 12.80
CA ILE A 218 -0.18 22.06 11.58
C ILE A 218 1.29 21.68 11.79
N PRO A 219 1.69 20.41 11.53
CA PRO A 219 3.06 19.98 11.72
C PRO A 219 4.07 20.82 10.92
N ALA A 220 5.11 21.32 11.59
CA ALA A 220 6.17 22.08 10.93
C ALA A 220 7.06 21.22 10.04
N THR A 221 7.22 19.97 10.43
CA THR A 221 7.97 18.93 9.73
C THR A 221 7.21 17.62 9.85
N TYR A 222 7.41 16.72 8.89
CA TYR A 222 6.87 15.35 8.96
C TYR A 222 8.00 14.33 8.90
N THR A 223 8.03 13.43 9.89
CA THR A 223 8.99 12.33 9.94
C THR A 223 8.37 11.09 9.30
N GLN A 224 8.84 10.73 8.11
CA GLN A 224 8.42 9.52 7.43
C GLN A 224 8.72 8.28 8.30
N PRO A 225 7.72 7.44 8.63
CA PRO A 225 7.97 6.26 9.45
C PRO A 225 8.74 5.17 8.69
N GLY A 226 9.48 4.36 9.44
CA GLY A 226 10.25 3.22 8.93
C GLY A 226 11.68 3.55 8.54
N PRO A 227 12.45 2.57 8.04
CA PRO A 227 13.84 2.76 7.64
C PRO A 227 13.97 3.73 6.46
N ALA A 228 15.20 4.17 6.19
CA ALA A 228 15.53 4.92 4.98
C ALA A 228 15.26 4.08 3.72
N VAL A 229 14.98 4.77 2.60
CA VAL A 229 14.85 4.12 1.29
C VAL A 229 16.21 3.59 0.83
N TRP A 230 16.26 2.31 0.51
CA TRP A 230 17.37 1.69 -0.19
C TRP A 230 17.28 2.00 -1.69
N ARG A 231 18.31 2.63 -2.24
CA ARG A 231 18.32 3.13 -3.63
C ARG A 231 19.07 2.25 -4.63
N GLY A 232 19.69 1.19 -4.13
CA GLY A 232 20.57 0.33 -4.92
C GLY A 232 22.05 0.58 -4.68
#